data_AF-A0A6V8EYV1-F1
#
_entry.id   AF-A0A6V8EYV1-F1
#
_cell.length_a   1.000
_cell.length_b   1.000
_cell.length_c   1.000
_cell.angle_alpha   90.00
_cell.angle_beta   90.00
_cell.angle_gamma   90.00
#
_symmetry.space_group_name_H-M   'P 1'
#
loop_
_entity.id
_entity.type
_entity.pdbx_description
1 polymer ?
#
loop_
_entity_poly.entity_id
_entity_poly.type
_entity_poly.pdbx_seq_one_letter_code
_entity_poly.pdbx_strand_id
1 'polypeptide(L)' 'MAFCVTCGQSLNDGMRFCRFCGNQQPGEQLIRRLRMEAEQIRQIALMMSNQQAMQQAQINAQMQQQQQFNQRFGQQRRW' A
#
# COMPACT_ATOMS: atom_id res chain seq x y z
N MET A 1 -18.28 -14.59 -3.58
CA MET A 1 -17.85 -15.64 -4.53
C MET A 1 -16.41 -15.98 -4.22
N ALA A 2 -16.10 -17.26 -4.04
CA ALA A 2 -14.76 -17.75 -3.74
C ALA A 2 -14.22 -18.59 -4.91
N PHE A 3 -12.90 -18.79 -4.96
CA PHE A 3 -12.26 -19.66 -5.95
C PHE A 3 -11.47 -20.74 -5.23
N CYS A 4 -11.44 -21.94 -5.82
CA CYS A 4 -10.66 -23.03 -5.27
C CYS A 4 -9.16 -22.69 -5.30
N VAL A 5 -8.50 -22.77 -4.14
CA VAL A 5 -7.05 -22.49 -4.01
C VAL A 5 -6.18 -23.51 -4.76
N THR A 6 -6.74 -24.66 -5.16
CA THR A 6 -6.01 -25.72 -5.84
C THR A 6 -6.29 -25.75 -7.34
N CYS A 7 -7.55 -25.64 -7.77
CA CYS A 7 -7.93 -25.81 -9.18
C CYS A 7 -8.53 -24.55 -9.83
N GLY A 8 -8.65 -23.43 -9.09
CA GLY A 8 -9.13 -22.14 -9.62
C GLY A 8 -10.61 -22.09 -9.99
N GLN A 9 -11.37 -23.17 -9.84
CA GLN A 9 -12.80 -23.20 -10.16
C GLN A 9 -13.60 -22.31 -9.19
N SER A 10 -14.64 -21.68 -9.71
CA SER A 10 -15.56 -20.86 -8.89
C SER A 10 -16.34 -21.74 -7.92
N LEU A 11 -16.42 -21.30 -6.67
CA LEU A 11 -17.10 -21.96 -5.57
C LEU A 11 -18.02 -20.96 -4.86
N ASN A 12 -19.08 -21.49 -4.25
CA ASN A 12 -19.89 -20.72 -3.30
C ASN A 12 -19.07 -20.40 -2.05
N ASP A 13 -19.35 -19.26 -1.43
CA ASP A 13 -18.70 -18.90 -0.17
C ASP A 13 -19.03 -19.91 0.93
N GLY A 14 -18.07 -20.20 1.81
CA GLY A 14 -18.23 -21.13 2.93
C GLY A 14 -18.14 -22.62 2.57
N MET A 15 -17.89 -22.98 1.30
CA MET A 15 -17.68 -24.37 0.89
C MET A 15 -16.40 -24.94 1.53
N ARG A 16 -16.52 -26.03 2.31
CA ARG A 16 -15.36 -26.70 2.93
C ARG A 16 -14.56 -27.58 1.98
N PHE A 17 -15.17 -28.03 0.88
CA PHE A 17 -14.52 -28.89 -0.11
C PHE A 17 -14.85 -28.39 -1.51
N CYS A 18 -13.89 -28.48 -2.43
CA CYS A 18 -14.12 -28.17 -3.82
C CYS A 18 -14.92 -29.29 -4.49
N ARG A 19 -16.07 -28.95 -5.06
CA ARG A 19 -16.91 -29.91 -5.83
C ARG A 19 -16.28 -30.40 -7.14
N PHE A 20 -15.20 -29.74 -7.60
CA PHE A 20 -14.54 -30.06 -8.87
C PHE A 20 -13.28 -30.91 -8.67
N CYS A 21 -12.45 -30.60 -7.67
CA CYS A 21 -11.18 -31.30 -7.44
C CYS A 21 -11.09 -32.04 -6.10
N GLY A 22 -12.14 -31.98 -5.26
CA GLY A 22 -12.20 -32.68 -3.97
C GLY A 22 -11.34 -32.08 -2.85
N ASN A 23 -10.45 -31.12 -3.15
CA ASN A 23 -9.56 -30.54 -2.15
C ASN A 23 -10.31 -29.72 -1.10
N GLN A 24 -9.88 -29.86 0.15
CA GLN A 24 -10.39 -29.08 1.27
C GLN A 24 -10.06 -27.60 1.06
N GLN A 25 -11.05 -26.75 1.27
CA GLN A 25 -10.88 -25.31 1.22
C GLN A 25 -10.57 -24.78 2.63
N PRO A 26 -9.78 -23.70 2.72
CA PRO A 26 -9.50 -23.04 3.99
C PRO A 26 -10.80 -22.62 4.69
N GLY A 27 -10.86 -22.84 6.01
CA GLY A 27 -12.05 -22.49 6.80
C GLY A 27 -12.30 -20.98 6.88
N GLU A 28 -13.53 -20.60 7.19
CA GLU A 28 -13.99 -19.21 7.24
C GLU A 28 -13.15 -18.33 8.18
N GLN A 29 -12.71 -18.86 9.32
CA GLN A 29 -11.87 -18.14 10.28
C GLN A 29 -10.51 -17.73 9.69
N LEU A 30 -9.89 -18.62 8.92
CA LEU A 30 -8.62 -18.34 8.25
C LEU A 30 -8.82 -17.31 7.15
N ILE A 31 -9.86 -17.49 6.32
CA ILE A 31 -10.21 -16.53 5.27
C ILE A 31 -10.48 -15.14 5.84
N ARG A 32 -11.21 -15.04 6.95
CA ARG A 32 -11.47 -13.77 7.63
C ARG A 32 -10.19 -13.11 8.11
N ARG A 33 -9.27 -13.86 8.72
CA ARG A 33 -7.96 -13.34 9.14
C ARG A 33 -7.16 -12.79 7.96
N LEU A 34 -7.05 -13.58 6.89
CA LEU A 34 -6.31 -13.19 5.69
C LEU A 34 -6.89 -11.93 5.02
N ARG A 35 -8.21 -11.76 5.04
CA ARG A 35 -8.87 -10.54 4.54
C ARG A 35 -8.47 -9.31 5.37
N MET A 36 -8.54 -9.42 6.70
CA MET A 36 -8.13 -8.32 7.59
C MET A 36 -6.64 -7.97 7.43
N GLU A 37 -5.78 -8.97 7.27
CA GLU A 37 -4.35 -8.78 7.02
C GLU A 37 -4.10 -8.08 5.68
N ALA A 38 -4.77 -8.51 4.61
CA ALA A 38 -4.66 -7.87 3.30
C ALA A 38 -5.13 -6.40 3.33
N GLU A 39 -6.20 -6.09 4.07
CA GLU A 39 -6.66 -4.72 4.28
C GLU A 39 -5.64 -3.88 5.04
N GLN A 40 -5.04 -4.43 6.10
CA GLN A 40 -4.00 -3.76 6.88
C GLN A 40 -2.77 -3.44 6.02
N ILE A 41 -2.31 -4.40 5.21
CA ILE A 41 -1.17 -4.20 4.30
C ILE A 41 -1.48 -3.07 3.30
N ARG A 42 -2.71 -3.05 2.74
CA ARG A 42 -3.14 -2.01 1.81
C ARG A 42 -3.12 -0.62 2.45
N GLN A 43 -3.61 -0.51 3.69
CA GLN A 43 -3.62 0.75 4.43
C GLN A 43 -2.20 1.24 4.74
N ILE A 44 -1.32 0.35 5.17
CA ILE A 44 0.09 0.66 5.42
C ILE A 44 0.77 1.20 4.16
N ALA A 45 0.55 0.54 3.01
CA ALA A 45 1.10 0.99 1.73
C ALA A 45 0.64 2.40 1.35
N LEU A 46 -0.64 2.73 1.55
CA LEU A 46 -1.19 4.06 1.30
C LEU A 46 -0.64 5.13 2.28
N MET A 47 -0.47 4.76 3.55
CA MET A 47 0.13 5.67 4.53
C MET A 47 1.59 5.97 4.18
N MET A 48 2.36 4.96 3.78
CA MET A 48 3.74 5.13 3.33
C MET A 48 3.85 6.02 2.09
N SER A 49 2.98 5.84 1.09
CA SER A 49 2.99 6.70 -0.10
C SER A 49 2.68 8.16 0.24
N ASN A 50 1.70 8.39 1.13
CA ASN A 50 1.36 9.74 1.58
C ASN A 50 2.49 10.39 2.39
N GLN A 51 3.18 9.62 3.23
CA GLN A 51 4.31 10.11 4.00
C GLN A 51 5.50 10.51 3.10
N GLN A 52 5.83 9.70 2.10
CA GLN A 52 6.89 10.02 1.14
C GLN A 52 6.56 11.27 0.31
N ALA A 53 5.31 11.41 -0.14
CA ALA A 53 4.86 12.60 -0.86
C ALA A 53 4.98 13.87 0.00
N MET A 54 4.57 13.79 1.27
CA MET A 54 4.71 14.91 2.21
C MET A 54 6.19 15.26 2.48
N GLN A 55 7.05 14.25 2.63
CA GLN A 55 8.48 14.46 2.88
C GLN A 55 9.17 15.13 1.68
N GLN A 56 8.87 14.71 0.45
CA GLN A 56 9.40 15.36 -0.75
C GLN A 56 8.93 16.82 -0.88
N ALA A 57 7.67 17.10 -0.55
CA ALA A 57 7.16 18.47 -0.55
C ALA A 57 7.91 19.36 0.45
N GLN A 58 8.22 18.85 1.65
CA GLN A 58 9.00 19.58 2.65
C GLN A 58 10.44 19.84 2.18
N ILE A 59 11.12 18.84 1.61
CA ILE A 59 12.49 19.00 1.09
C ILE A 59 12.51 20.04 -0.03
N ASN A 60 11.57 19.98 -0.96
CA ASN A 60 11.47 20.95 -2.06
C ASN A 60 11.20 22.38 -1.56
N ALA A 61 10.33 22.54 -0.56
CA ALA A 61 10.06 23.83 0.06
C ALA A 61 11.30 24.41 0.77
N GLN A 62 12.05 23.57 1.49
CA GLN A 62 13.30 23.99 2.15
C GLN A 62 14.37 24.37 1.13
N MET A 63 14.51 23.59 0.05
CA MET A 63 15.42 23.87 -1.06
C MET A 63 15.09 25.21 -1.74
N GLN A 64 13.82 25.49 -2.02
CA GLN A 64 13.42 26.79 -2.57
C GLN A 64 13.75 27.94 -1.64
N GLN A 65 13.52 27.79 -0.33
CA GLN A 65 13.84 28.82 0.64
C GLN A 65 15.34 29.11 0.71
N GLN A 66 16.20 28.08 0.64
CA GLN A 66 17.64 28.24 0.63
C GLN A 66 18.15 28.88 -0.68
N GLN A 67 17.59 28.50 -1.83
CA GLN A 67 17.90 29.15 -3.11
C GLN A 67 17.49 30.62 -3.10
N GLN A 68 16.32 30.95 -2.53
CA GLN A 68 15.85 32.33 -2.45
C GLN A 68 16.72 33.17 -1.50
N PHE A 69 17.14 32.59 -0.37
CA PHE A 69 18.12 33.21 0.53
C PHE A 69 19.44 33.47 -0.20
N ASN A 70 20.00 32.46 -0.88
CA ASN A 70 21.28 32.61 -1.58
C ASN A 70 21.20 33.62 -2.73
N GLN A 71 20.09 33.70 -3.46
CA GLN A 71 19.86 34.73 -4.49
C GLN A 71 19.75 36.14 -3.89
N ARG A 72 19.13 36.29 -2.71
CA ARG A 72 19.00 37.58 -2.02
C ARG A 72 20.32 38.08 -1.43
N PHE A 73 21.10 37.20 -0.82
CA PHE A 73 22.35 37.56 -0.13
C PHE A 73 23.61 37.41 -1.01
N GLY A 74 23.58 36.60 -2.05
CA GLY A 74 24.69 36.39 -2.99
C GLY A 74 24.96 37.57 -3.92
N GLN A 75 23.91 38.35 -4.28
CA GLN A 75 24.10 39.55 -5.10
C GLN A 75 24.79 40.72 -4.36
N GLN A 76 24.85 40.69 -3.02
CA GLN A 76 25.51 41.75 -2.23
C GLN A 76 27.03 41.57 -2.08
N ARG A 77 27.60 40.39 -2.39
CA ARG A 77 29.06 40.14 -2.26
C ARG A 77 29.82 40.16 -3.58
N ARG A 78 29.43 41.04 -4.50
CA ARG A 78 30.14 41.25 -5.77
C ARG A 78 31.03 42.50 -5.62
N TRP A 79 32.24 42.31 -5.09
CA TRP A 79 33.32 43.31 -5.04
C TRP A 79 34.49 42.78 -5.87
#